data_AF-A0A3E0KKT6-F1
#
_entry.id   AF-A0A3E0KKT6-F1
#
_cell.length_a   1.000
_cell.length_b   1.000
_cell.length_c   1.000
_cell.angle_alpha   90.00
_cell.angle_beta   90.00
_cell.angle_gamma   90.00
#
_symmetry.space_group_name_H-M   'P 1'
#
loop_
_entity.id
_entity.type
_entity.pdbx_description
1 polymer ?
#
loop_
_entity_poly.entity_id
_entity_poly.type
_entity_poly.pdbx_seq_one_letter_code
_entity_poly.pdbx_strand_id
1 'polypeptide(L)'
;MVLASLAILPGVALAQADSGLAALERRPLTEEEGRQVAEAALAFAQVTYTIGDETFQGVPYRWGGRVSVNEFLQRVAGGDGIEELGVDASGVAVEALRAAIPGVRFLAAPPETPVFWTDATSAVLYQFNVVPVDPAELRAGDLLFFRSADGGVGGVAVVTGKAGTRVDFVVASSRQGRVVHTFARTDGEYWRNQILGGGRFLVPVGR
;
A
#
# COMPACT_ATOMS: atom_id res chain seq x y z
N MET A 1 -13.54 -66.96 -46.89
CA MET A 1 -13.94 -65.56 -47.17
C MET A 1 -14.73 -65.07 -45.96
N VAL A 2 -14.06 -64.42 -45.00
CA VAL A 2 -14.70 -63.87 -43.80
C VAL A 2 -14.18 -62.44 -43.65
N LEU A 3 -15.12 -61.51 -43.58
CA LEU A 3 -14.95 -60.06 -43.58
C LEU A 3 -14.19 -59.59 -42.33
N ALA A 4 -13.21 -58.71 -42.56
CA ALA A 4 -12.58 -57.90 -41.53
C ALA A 4 -13.55 -56.79 -41.11
N SER A 5 -13.86 -56.71 -39.81
CA SER A 5 -14.51 -55.55 -39.21
C SER A 5 -13.49 -54.79 -38.37
N LEU A 6 -12.98 -53.67 -38.91
CA LEU A 6 -12.33 -52.62 -38.14
C LEU A 6 -13.41 -51.87 -37.36
N ALA A 7 -13.29 -51.82 -36.03
CA ALA A 7 -13.99 -50.85 -35.20
C ALA A 7 -13.01 -49.76 -34.77
N ILE A 8 -13.34 -48.52 -35.14
CA ILE A 8 -12.64 -47.28 -34.79
C ILE A 8 -13.22 -46.75 -33.46
N LEU A 9 -12.35 -46.16 -32.65
CA LEU A 9 -12.45 -45.69 -31.25
C LEU A 9 -13.64 -44.75 -30.92
N PRO A 10 -13.92 -44.55 -29.62
CA PRO A 10 -13.42 -43.34 -28.95
C PRO A 10 -12.70 -43.71 -27.63
N GLY A 11 -11.52 -43.19 -27.30
CA GLY A 11 -11.26 -41.76 -27.20
C GLY A 11 -11.65 -41.26 -25.80
N VAL A 12 -11.11 -41.86 -24.73
CA VAL A 12 -11.14 -41.24 -23.39
C VAL A 12 -9.74 -40.68 -23.14
N ALA A 13 -9.48 -39.53 -23.74
CA ALA A 13 -8.45 -38.65 -23.23
C ALA A 13 -8.91 -38.25 -21.82
N LEU A 14 -8.20 -38.71 -20.79
CA LEU A 14 -8.24 -38.07 -19.49
C LEU A 14 -7.77 -36.64 -19.74
N ALA A 15 -8.72 -35.73 -19.95
CA ALA A 15 -8.46 -34.32 -19.79
C ALA A 15 -7.98 -34.17 -18.34
N GLN A 16 -6.67 -34.05 -18.14
CA GLN A 16 -6.16 -33.33 -16.99
C GLN A 16 -6.90 -32.00 -17.06
N ALA A 17 -7.80 -31.79 -16.11
CA ALA A 17 -8.36 -30.48 -15.87
C ALA A 17 -7.16 -29.60 -15.58
N ASP A 18 -6.72 -28.89 -16.61
CA ASP A 18 -5.81 -27.79 -16.51
C ASP A 18 -6.56 -26.81 -15.61
N SER A 19 -6.25 -26.83 -14.31
CA SER A 19 -6.78 -25.86 -13.35
C SER A 19 -6.13 -24.53 -13.69
N GLY A 20 -6.60 -23.94 -14.78
CA GLY A 20 -6.19 -22.68 -15.38
C GLY A 20 -6.64 -21.48 -14.56
N LEU A 21 -6.27 -21.47 -13.28
CA LEU A 21 -5.96 -20.22 -12.61
C LEU A 21 -4.45 -20.08 -12.75
N ALA A 22 -4.00 -19.42 -13.83
CA ALA A 22 -2.64 -18.90 -13.84
C ALA A 22 -2.46 -18.15 -12.53
N ALA A 23 -1.53 -18.60 -11.69
CA ALA A 23 -1.27 -17.99 -10.39
C ALA A 23 -1.09 -16.49 -10.63
N LEU A 24 -1.78 -15.65 -9.85
CA LEU A 24 -1.65 -14.21 -9.98
C LEU A 24 -0.18 -13.82 -9.76
N GLU A 25 0.54 -13.57 -10.85
CA GLU A 25 1.94 -13.20 -10.80
C GLU A 25 2.06 -11.80 -10.19
N ARG A 26 2.87 -11.71 -9.14
CA ARG A 26 3.16 -10.43 -8.47
C ARG A 26 4.61 -10.40 -8.08
N ARG A 27 5.24 -9.25 -8.29
CA ARG A 27 6.63 -9.01 -7.92
C ARG A 27 6.70 -8.00 -6.78
N PRO A 28 7.68 -8.09 -5.87
CA PRO A 28 7.95 -7.01 -4.94
C PRO A 28 8.28 -5.71 -5.69
N LEU A 29 8.02 -4.57 -5.04
CA LEU A 29 8.54 -3.27 -5.48
C LEU A 29 10.05 -3.36 -5.75
N THR A 30 10.46 -2.80 -6.87
CA THR A 30 11.88 -2.55 -7.15
C THR A 30 12.40 -1.44 -6.24
N GLU A 31 13.73 -1.28 -6.18
CA GLU A 31 14.33 -0.20 -5.39
C GLU A 31 13.94 1.18 -5.91
N GLU A 32 13.92 1.37 -7.22
CA GLU A 32 13.55 2.63 -7.85
C GLU A 32 12.06 2.98 -7.63
N GLU A 33 11.15 2.02 -7.79
CA GLU A 33 9.74 2.24 -7.43
C GLU A 33 9.61 2.54 -5.94
N GLY A 34 10.35 1.84 -5.07
CA GLY A 34 10.35 2.11 -3.63
C GLY A 34 10.78 3.55 -3.30
N ARG A 35 11.82 4.05 -3.99
CA ARG A 35 12.27 5.44 -3.88
C ARG A 35 11.17 6.43 -4.31
N GLN A 36 10.48 6.15 -5.41
CA GLN A 36 9.37 6.98 -5.90
C GLN A 36 8.17 6.99 -4.94
N VAL A 37 7.82 5.83 -4.36
CA VAL A 37 6.78 5.72 -3.32
C VAL A 37 7.15 6.57 -2.10
N ALA A 38 8.40 6.47 -1.62
CA ALA A 38 8.86 7.26 -0.49
C ALA A 38 8.84 8.78 -0.77
N GLU A 39 9.27 9.19 -1.96
CA GLU A 39 9.25 10.59 -2.41
C GLU A 39 7.82 11.14 -2.48
N ALA A 40 6.89 10.37 -3.06
CA ALA A 40 5.48 10.72 -3.13
C ALA A 40 4.84 10.84 -1.73
N ALA A 41 5.17 9.94 -0.81
CA ALA A 41 4.70 10.03 0.57
C ALA A 41 5.27 11.27 1.28
N LEU A 42 6.57 11.58 1.10
CA LEU A 42 7.19 12.78 1.69
C LEU A 42 6.50 14.07 1.26
N ALA A 43 6.01 14.17 0.02
CA ALA A 43 5.27 15.32 -0.45
C ALA A 43 4.04 15.64 0.43
N PHE A 44 3.33 14.63 0.92
CA PHE A 44 2.21 14.83 1.85
C PHE A 44 2.62 15.46 3.18
N ALA A 45 3.80 15.11 3.70
CA ALA A 45 4.30 15.65 4.96
C ALA A 45 4.94 17.04 4.81
N GLN A 46 5.49 17.33 3.62
CA GLN A 46 6.27 18.54 3.36
C GLN A 46 5.46 19.67 2.74
N VAL A 47 4.30 19.38 2.15
CA VAL A 47 3.44 20.41 1.57
C VAL A 47 3.18 21.51 2.58
N THR A 48 3.27 22.76 2.12
CA THR A 48 3.04 23.94 2.94
C THR A 48 1.96 24.77 2.28
N TYR A 49 1.01 25.28 3.06
CA TYR A 49 -0.13 26.05 2.58
C TYR A 49 -0.52 27.12 3.61
N THR A 50 -1.26 28.13 3.16
CA THR A 50 -1.64 29.27 4.00
C THR A 50 -3.16 29.40 4.03
N ILE A 51 -3.72 29.64 5.21
CA ILE A 51 -5.13 30.01 5.39
C ILE A 51 -5.15 31.31 6.18
N GLY A 52 -5.69 32.37 5.57
CA GLY A 52 -5.56 33.72 6.13
C GLY A 52 -4.07 34.11 6.23
N ASP A 53 -3.61 34.42 7.43
CA ASP A 53 -2.22 34.78 7.73
C ASP A 53 -1.40 33.61 8.34
N GLU A 54 -2.01 32.43 8.50
CA GLU A 54 -1.37 31.28 9.14
C GLU A 54 -0.82 30.29 8.11
N THR A 55 0.43 29.86 8.31
CA THR A 55 1.08 28.84 7.49
C THR A 55 1.05 27.48 8.18
N PHE A 56 0.60 26.47 7.44
CA PHE A 56 0.50 25.09 7.88
C PHE A 56 1.41 24.20 7.04
N GLN A 57 1.84 23.08 7.61
CA GLN A 57 2.64 22.09 6.93
C GLN A 57 2.02 20.70 7.09
N GLY A 58 2.03 19.92 6.03
CA GLY A 58 1.51 18.55 5.97
C GLY A 58 0.01 18.53 5.68
N VAL A 59 -0.43 17.63 4.82
CA VAL A 59 -1.87 17.46 4.52
C VAL A 59 -2.63 17.10 5.81
N PRO A 60 -3.79 17.70 6.10
CA PRO A 60 -4.59 17.36 7.27
C PRO A 60 -4.96 15.88 7.31
N TYR A 61 -4.99 15.32 8.52
CA TYR A 61 -5.50 13.98 8.74
C TYR A 61 -7.02 14.01 8.67
N ARG A 62 -7.59 13.08 7.89
CA ARG A 62 -9.04 12.86 7.85
C ARG A 62 -9.31 11.38 7.73
N TRP A 63 -10.07 10.82 8.67
CA TRP A 63 -10.46 9.41 8.61
C TRP A 63 -11.26 9.11 7.33
N GLY A 64 -10.85 8.09 6.58
CA GLY A 64 -11.43 7.77 5.26
C GLY A 64 -11.05 8.76 4.16
N GLY A 65 -10.18 9.73 4.44
CA GLY A 65 -9.74 10.74 3.50
C GLY A 65 -8.80 10.18 2.43
N ARG A 66 -8.98 10.60 1.18
CA ARG A 66 -8.29 10.06 0.00
C ARG A 66 -7.71 11.12 -0.94
N VAL A 67 -7.73 12.39 -0.54
CA VAL A 67 -7.25 13.48 -1.40
C VAL A 67 -5.75 13.36 -1.65
N SER A 68 -5.35 13.56 -2.90
CA SER A 68 -3.93 13.68 -3.30
C SER A 68 -3.35 15.05 -2.91
N VAL A 69 -2.01 15.18 -2.83
CA VAL A 69 -1.37 16.49 -2.55
C VAL A 69 -1.77 17.56 -3.56
N ASN A 70 -1.85 17.22 -4.84
CA ASN A 70 -2.22 18.18 -5.88
C ASN A 70 -3.68 18.62 -5.76
N GLU A 71 -4.60 17.67 -5.58
CA GLU A 71 -6.01 18.00 -5.34
C GLU A 71 -6.17 18.85 -4.07
N PHE A 72 -5.45 18.51 -2.99
CA PHE A 72 -5.47 19.29 -1.75
C PHE A 72 -5.09 20.75 -2.00
N LEU A 73 -3.93 20.98 -2.65
CA LEU A 73 -3.45 22.32 -2.96
C LEU A 73 -4.40 23.10 -3.87
N GLN A 74 -4.97 22.44 -4.88
CA GLN A 74 -5.93 23.08 -5.79
C GLN A 74 -7.20 23.51 -5.07
N ARG A 75 -7.74 22.66 -4.18
CA ARG A 75 -8.96 22.95 -3.43
C ARG A 75 -8.75 24.04 -2.38
N VAL A 76 -7.63 23.99 -1.65
CA VAL A 76 -7.26 25.06 -0.71
C VAL A 76 -7.07 26.39 -1.42
N ALA A 77 -6.38 26.41 -2.57
CA ALA A 77 -6.23 27.63 -3.37
C ALA A 77 -7.57 28.14 -3.95
N GLY A 78 -8.53 27.24 -4.15
CA GLY A 78 -9.91 27.56 -4.54
C GLY A 78 -10.80 28.08 -3.41
N GLY A 79 -10.31 28.07 -2.16
CA GLY A 79 -11.03 28.57 -0.98
C GLY A 79 -11.83 27.51 -0.21
N ASP A 80 -11.66 26.23 -0.50
CA ASP A 80 -12.30 25.15 0.27
C ASP A 80 -11.76 25.11 1.71
N GLY A 81 -12.67 24.85 2.65
CA GLY A 81 -12.32 24.62 4.06
C GLY A 81 -11.53 23.31 4.23
N ILE A 82 -10.48 23.34 5.05
CA ILE A 82 -9.62 22.18 5.29
C ILE A 82 -10.26 21.09 6.15
N GLU A 83 -11.37 21.37 6.82
CA GLU A 83 -12.09 20.40 7.63
C GLU A 83 -12.59 19.22 6.79
N GLU A 84 -12.87 19.48 5.51
CA GLU A 84 -13.33 18.49 4.54
C GLU A 84 -12.21 17.85 3.71
N LEU A 85 -10.99 18.40 3.80
CA LEU A 85 -9.86 18.02 3.00
C LEU A 85 -8.82 17.31 3.86
N GLY A 86 -8.60 16.03 3.59
CA GLY A 86 -7.50 15.34 4.25
C GLY A 86 -7.37 13.90 3.82
N VAL A 87 -6.35 13.26 4.37
CA VAL A 87 -5.97 11.91 4.00
C VAL A 87 -5.83 11.05 5.26
N ASP A 88 -6.20 9.78 5.19
CA ASP A 88 -5.88 8.82 6.24
C ASP A 88 -4.58 8.05 5.94
N ALA A 89 -4.20 7.18 6.87
CA ALA A 89 -2.94 6.44 6.78
C ALA A 89 -2.87 5.58 5.51
N SER A 90 -3.96 4.89 5.16
CA SER A 90 -4.03 4.11 3.93
C SER A 90 -4.11 4.98 2.69
N GLY A 91 -4.76 6.15 2.74
CA GLY A 91 -4.80 7.12 1.66
C GLY A 91 -3.40 7.57 1.25
N VAL A 92 -2.53 7.90 2.22
CA VAL A 92 -1.13 8.26 1.94
C VAL A 92 -0.39 7.12 1.23
N ALA A 93 -0.49 5.89 1.74
CA ALA A 93 0.17 4.75 1.14
C ALA A 93 -0.35 4.43 -0.27
N VAL A 94 -1.66 4.51 -0.48
CA VAL A 94 -2.30 4.24 -1.78
C VAL A 94 -1.92 5.28 -2.81
N GLU A 95 -1.98 6.58 -2.48
CA GLU A 95 -1.56 7.65 -3.40
C GLU A 95 -0.06 7.56 -3.71
N ALA A 96 0.78 7.27 -2.72
CA ALA A 96 2.21 7.09 -2.91
C ALA A 96 2.52 5.90 -3.84
N LEU A 97 1.82 4.77 -3.67
CA LEU A 97 1.93 3.61 -4.57
C LEU A 97 1.46 3.95 -5.99
N ARG A 98 0.38 4.72 -6.13
CA ARG A 98 -0.15 5.12 -7.44
C ARG A 98 0.78 6.07 -8.18
N ALA A 99 1.57 6.89 -7.47
CA ALA A 99 2.58 7.74 -8.07
C ALA A 99 3.71 6.93 -8.73
N ALA A 100 4.13 5.82 -8.14
CA ALA A 100 5.16 4.94 -8.70
C ALA A 100 4.60 3.92 -9.71
N ILE A 101 3.35 3.49 -9.53
CA ILE A 101 2.69 2.46 -10.35
C ILE A 101 1.36 3.02 -10.86
N PRO A 102 1.36 3.70 -12.02
CA PRO A 102 0.14 4.22 -12.62
C PRO A 102 -0.91 3.12 -12.82
N GLY A 103 -2.13 3.36 -12.34
CA GLY A 103 -3.23 2.40 -12.47
C GLY A 103 -3.17 1.21 -11.50
N VAL A 104 -2.31 1.25 -10.48
CA VAL A 104 -2.22 0.18 -9.47
C VAL A 104 -3.58 -0.20 -8.90
N ARG A 105 -3.78 -1.52 -8.74
CA ARG A 105 -4.97 -2.12 -8.15
C ARG A 105 -4.57 -3.00 -6.97
N PHE A 106 -5.44 -3.07 -5.98
CA PHE A 106 -5.18 -3.76 -4.72
C PHE A 106 -5.99 -5.04 -4.65
N LEU A 107 -5.32 -6.13 -4.31
CA LEU A 107 -5.97 -7.40 -4.06
C LEU A 107 -6.77 -7.30 -2.75
N ALA A 108 -8.06 -7.63 -2.80
CA ALA A 108 -9.00 -7.52 -1.68
C ALA A 108 -9.57 -8.88 -1.24
N ALA A 109 -9.13 -9.96 -1.87
CA ALA A 109 -9.51 -11.34 -1.57
C ALA A 109 -8.28 -12.25 -1.74
N PRO A 110 -8.31 -13.49 -1.25
CA PRO A 110 -7.22 -14.43 -1.45
C PRO A 110 -6.83 -14.59 -2.94
N PRO A 111 -5.54 -14.82 -3.26
CA PRO A 111 -5.06 -14.89 -4.65
C PRO A 111 -5.73 -15.97 -5.51
N GLU A 112 -6.33 -16.99 -4.89
CA GLU A 112 -7.04 -18.08 -5.56
C GLU A 112 -8.38 -17.62 -6.17
N THR A 113 -8.97 -16.54 -5.64
CA THR A 113 -10.20 -15.92 -6.13
C THR A 113 -10.03 -14.40 -6.15
N PRO A 114 -9.19 -13.87 -7.06
CA PRO A 114 -8.71 -12.51 -6.95
C PRO A 114 -9.81 -11.48 -7.23
N VAL A 115 -10.01 -10.58 -6.26
CA VAL A 115 -10.85 -9.38 -6.39
C VAL A 115 -9.96 -8.16 -6.28
N PHE A 116 -10.05 -7.24 -7.24
CA PHE A 116 -9.21 -6.04 -7.29
C PHE A 116 -10.00 -4.76 -7.05
N TRP A 117 -9.59 -3.99 -6.06
CA TRP A 117 -10.12 -2.67 -5.78
C TRP A 117 -9.19 -1.57 -6.30
N THR A 118 -9.72 -0.37 -6.50
CA THR A 118 -8.96 0.83 -6.86
C THR A 118 -8.30 1.48 -5.65
N ASP A 119 -8.72 1.06 -4.46
CA ASP A 119 -8.28 1.57 -3.17
C ASP A 119 -8.18 0.41 -2.16
N ALA A 120 -7.47 0.62 -1.06
CA ALA A 120 -7.27 -0.33 0.00
C ALA A 120 -7.27 0.34 1.37
N THR A 121 -7.66 -0.41 2.39
CA THR A 121 -7.42 -0.05 3.80
C THR A 121 -6.06 -0.59 4.24
N SER A 122 -5.55 -0.10 5.37
CA SER A 122 -4.31 -0.61 5.98
C SER A 122 -4.35 -2.13 6.19
N ALA A 123 -5.51 -2.67 6.59
CA ALA A 123 -5.70 -4.11 6.77
C ALA A 123 -5.65 -4.89 5.45
N VAL A 124 -6.30 -4.39 4.39
CA VAL A 124 -6.24 -5.00 3.05
C VAL A 124 -4.83 -4.98 2.49
N LEU A 125 -4.09 -3.87 2.68
CA LEU A 125 -2.68 -3.78 2.29
C LEU A 125 -1.85 -4.85 3.01
N TYR A 126 -1.95 -4.91 4.33
CA TYR A 126 -1.20 -5.86 5.16
C TYR A 126 -1.50 -7.31 4.83
N GLN A 127 -2.77 -7.65 4.66
CA GLN A 127 -3.20 -9.03 4.53
C GLN A 127 -2.91 -9.62 3.14
N PHE A 128 -3.08 -8.82 2.08
CA PHE A 128 -3.10 -9.37 0.72
C PHE A 128 -2.04 -8.79 -0.20
N ASN A 129 -1.48 -7.62 0.09
CA ASN A 129 -0.72 -6.85 -0.92
C ASN A 129 0.76 -6.70 -0.60
N VAL A 130 1.25 -7.27 0.49
CA VAL A 130 2.67 -7.18 0.87
C VAL A 130 3.28 -8.56 1.09
N VAL A 131 4.58 -8.65 0.82
CA VAL A 131 5.43 -9.69 1.40
C VAL A 131 6.06 -9.15 2.69
N PRO A 132 6.09 -9.92 3.80
CA PRO A 132 6.73 -9.48 5.03
C PRO A 132 8.21 -9.13 4.82
N VAL A 133 8.68 -8.10 5.52
CA VAL A 133 10.08 -7.65 5.48
C VAL A 133 10.65 -7.63 6.89
N ASP A 134 11.85 -8.20 7.06
CA ASP A 134 12.57 -8.12 8.33
C ASP A 134 12.89 -6.65 8.65
N PRO A 135 12.72 -6.18 9.90
CA PRO A 135 13.08 -4.82 10.29
C PRO A 135 14.49 -4.38 9.85
N ALA A 136 15.47 -5.30 9.81
CA ALA A 136 16.83 -5.02 9.36
C ALA A 136 16.93 -4.71 7.86
N GLU A 137 16.02 -5.26 7.05
CA GLU A 137 15.99 -5.17 5.58
C GLU A 137 15.04 -4.09 5.04
N LEU A 138 14.37 -3.35 5.94
CA LEU A 138 13.51 -2.24 5.57
C LEU A 138 14.26 -1.19 4.75
N ARG A 139 13.62 -0.75 3.67
CA ARG A 139 14.11 0.30 2.78
C ARG A 139 13.01 1.27 2.39
N ALA A 140 13.39 2.34 1.70
CA ALA A 140 12.46 3.31 1.15
C ALA A 140 11.37 2.63 0.29
N GLY A 141 10.11 3.03 0.53
CA GLY A 141 8.93 2.50 -0.13
C GLY A 141 8.33 1.24 0.48
N ASP A 142 9.01 0.59 1.44
CA ASP A 142 8.37 -0.44 2.25
C ASP A 142 7.28 0.18 3.14
N LEU A 143 6.29 -0.63 3.51
CA LEU A 143 5.18 -0.22 4.35
C LEU A 143 5.42 -0.69 5.78
N LEU A 144 5.12 0.18 6.74
CA LEU A 144 5.22 -0.11 8.17
C LEU A 144 3.82 -0.11 8.79
N PHE A 145 3.39 -1.23 9.36
CA PHE A 145 2.02 -1.40 9.86
C PHE A 145 1.95 -1.24 11.37
N PHE A 146 0.96 -0.49 11.84
CA PHE A 146 0.74 -0.21 13.26
C PHE A 146 -0.31 -1.14 13.84
N ARG A 147 -0.11 -1.53 15.09
CA ARG A 147 -1.07 -2.32 15.87
C ARG A 147 -2.23 -1.45 16.35
N SER A 148 -3.47 -1.89 16.16
CA SER A 148 -4.66 -1.31 16.81
C SER A 148 -4.85 -1.85 18.23
N ALA A 149 -5.72 -1.21 19.02
CA ALA A 149 -5.97 -1.60 20.41
C ALA A 149 -6.50 -3.03 20.58
N ASP A 150 -7.21 -3.55 19.58
CA ASP A 150 -7.71 -4.94 19.50
C ASP A 150 -6.67 -5.94 18.97
N GLY A 151 -5.43 -5.49 18.71
CA GLY A 151 -4.34 -6.33 18.21
C GLY A 151 -4.26 -6.46 16.69
N GLY A 152 -5.23 -5.90 15.95
CA GLY A 152 -5.26 -5.87 14.49
C GLY A 152 -4.37 -4.80 13.85
N VAL A 153 -4.67 -4.43 12.60
CA VAL A 153 -3.97 -3.38 11.84
C VAL A 153 -4.69 -2.04 12.05
N GLY A 154 -4.05 -1.13 12.79
CA GLY A 154 -4.57 0.21 13.09
C GLY A 154 -4.15 1.31 12.11
N GLY A 155 -3.17 1.05 11.26
CA GLY A 155 -2.66 2.05 10.32
C GLY A 155 -1.45 1.54 9.53
N VAL A 156 -1.02 2.36 8.58
CA VAL A 156 0.15 2.10 7.73
C VAL A 156 0.96 3.39 7.55
N ALA A 157 2.29 3.26 7.51
CA ALA A 157 3.21 4.31 7.13
C ALA A 157 4.03 3.87 5.92
N VAL A 158 4.59 4.83 5.20
CA VAL A 158 5.56 4.60 4.12
C VAL A 158 6.95 4.87 4.66
N VAL A 159 7.84 3.89 4.62
CA VAL A 159 9.25 4.05 5.00
C VAL A 159 9.94 4.95 3.99
N THR A 160 10.67 5.95 4.49
CA THR A 160 11.43 6.91 3.68
C THR A 160 12.92 6.66 3.75
N GLY A 161 13.40 5.97 4.78
CA GLY A 161 14.80 5.58 4.92
C GLY A 161 15.06 4.78 6.19
N LYS A 162 16.24 4.18 6.25
CA LYS A 162 16.71 3.45 7.43
C LYS A 162 18.21 3.67 7.64
N ALA A 163 18.59 3.94 8.89
CA ALA A 163 19.98 4.07 9.32
C ALA A 163 20.18 3.32 10.64
N GLY A 164 20.89 2.18 10.59
CA GLY A 164 21.03 1.30 11.75
C GLY A 164 19.67 0.80 12.22
N THR A 165 19.28 1.13 13.45
CA THR A 165 17.95 0.80 14.02
C THR A 165 16.91 1.91 13.81
N ARG A 166 17.31 3.10 13.35
CA ARG A 166 16.39 4.20 13.06
C ARG A 166 15.70 3.96 11.72
N VAL A 167 14.38 3.95 11.71
CA VAL A 167 13.53 3.88 10.52
C VAL A 167 12.73 5.17 10.44
N ASP A 168 12.98 5.95 9.41
CA ASP A 168 12.25 7.17 9.08
C ASP A 168 11.06 6.81 8.19
N PHE A 169 9.89 7.41 8.44
CA PHE A 169 8.66 7.09 7.73
C PHE A 169 7.65 8.25 7.76
N VAL A 170 6.75 8.23 6.78
CA VAL A 170 5.63 9.17 6.66
C VAL A 170 4.33 8.48 7.06
N VAL A 171 3.52 9.15 7.88
CA VAL A 171 2.21 8.64 8.33
C VAL A 171 1.20 9.76 8.50
N ALA A 172 -0.06 9.50 8.13
CA ALA A 172 -1.19 10.35 8.51
C ALA A 172 -1.52 10.12 9.99
N SER A 173 -1.17 11.06 10.85
CA SER A 173 -1.30 10.90 12.30
C SER A 173 -2.56 11.58 12.81
N SER A 174 -3.52 10.78 13.29
CA SER A 174 -4.71 11.31 13.98
C SER A 174 -4.35 12.15 15.21
N ARG A 175 -3.28 11.77 15.93
CA ARG A 175 -2.80 12.49 17.11
C ARG A 175 -2.20 13.85 16.78
N GLN A 176 -1.54 13.98 15.64
CA GLN A 176 -0.98 15.27 15.19
C GLN A 176 -1.94 16.04 14.27
N GLY A 177 -3.08 15.46 13.90
CA GLY A 177 -4.05 16.09 13.01
C GLY A 177 -3.59 16.25 11.56
N ARG A 178 -2.46 15.63 11.16
CA ARG A 178 -1.85 15.81 9.83
C ARG A 178 -0.93 14.66 9.44
N VAL A 179 -0.51 14.65 8.19
CA VAL A 179 0.60 13.82 7.70
C VAL A 179 1.92 14.37 8.19
N VAL A 180 2.75 13.49 8.75
CA VAL A 180 4.04 13.84 9.34
C VAL A 180 5.13 12.90 8.86
N HIS A 181 6.34 13.43 8.74
CA HIS A 181 7.57 12.64 8.60
C HIS A 181 8.21 12.52 9.99
N THR A 182 8.39 11.29 10.45
CA THR A 182 8.90 10.97 11.79
C THR A 182 9.75 9.71 11.75
N PHE A 183 10.17 9.19 12.90
CA PHE A 183 10.94 7.97 12.98
C PHE A 183 10.57 7.12 14.19
N ALA A 184 10.94 5.84 14.11
CA ALA A 184 10.97 4.92 15.23
C ALA A 184 12.29 4.16 15.22
N ARG A 185 12.65 3.55 16.36
CA ARG A 185 13.80 2.67 16.45
C ARG A 185 13.36 1.22 16.59
N THR A 186 13.90 0.32 15.76
CA THR A 186 13.56 -1.11 15.76
C THR A 186 13.90 -1.81 17.08
N ASP A 187 14.84 -1.26 17.86
CA ASP A 187 15.25 -1.75 19.18
C ASP A 187 14.45 -1.12 20.35
N GLY A 188 13.53 -0.19 20.06
CA GLY A 188 12.80 0.58 21.06
C GLY A 188 11.51 -0.07 21.56
N GLU A 189 11.03 0.39 22.73
CA GLU A 189 9.71 -0.02 23.27
C GLU A 189 8.55 0.36 22.36
N TYR A 190 8.61 1.57 21.76
CA TYR A 190 7.59 2.01 20.82
C TYR A 190 7.41 1.00 19.68
N TRP A 191 8.52 0.53 19.10
CA TRP A 191 8.46 -0.46 18.02
C TRP A 191 7.80 -1.75 18.48
N ARG A 192 8.29 -2.34 19.58
CA ARG A 192 7.75 -3.60 20.12
C ARG A 192 6.25 -3.52 20.43
N ASN A 193 5.79 -2.37 20.92
CA ASN A 193 4.42 -2.20 21.40
C ASN A 193 3.46 -1.71 20.32
N GLN A 194 3.92 -0.95 19.33
CA GLN A 194 3.06 -0.23 18.38
C GLN A 194 3.20 -0.72 16.94
N ILE A 195 4.30 -1.37 16.58
CA ILE A 195 4.54 -1.84 15.21
C ILE A 195 4.18 -3.33 15.12
N LEU A 196 3.36 -3.65 14.13
CA LEU A 196 2.98 -5.02 13.81
C LEU A 196 4.06 -5.69 12.93
N GLY A 197 4.61 -4.94 11.97
CA GLY A 197 5.66 -5.43 11.08
C GLY A 197 5.87 -4.53 9.86
N GLY A 198 6.90 -4.88 9.08
CA GLY A 198 7.18 -4.29 7.78
C GLY A 198 6.66 -5.15 6.63
N GLY A 199 6.30 -4.55 5.51
CA GLY A 199 5.91 -5.28 4.30
C GLY A 199 6.27 -4.54 3.02
N ARG A 200 6.77 -5.27 2.02
CA ARG A 200 7.06 -4.74 0.69
C ARG A 200 5.89 -5.00 -0.23
N PHE A 201 5.38 -3.95 -0.87
CA PHE A 201 4.22 -4.08 -1.75
C PHE A 201 4.50 -5.01 -2.94
N LEU A 202 3.50 -5.82 -3.29
CA LEU A 202 3.51 -6.78 -4.38
C LEU A 202 2.76 -6.19 -5.58
N VAL A 203 3.51 -5.75 -6.58
CA VAL A 203 3.02 -5.22 -7.85
C VAL A 203 2.48 -6.36 -8.72
N PRO A 204 1.21 -6.31 -9.16
CA PRO A 204 0.71 -7.25 -10.17
C PRO A 204 1.53 -7.21 -11.46
N VAL A 205 1.93 -8.38 -11.95
CA VAL A 205 2.64 -8.55 -13.23
C VAL A 205 1.62 -8.98 -14.27
N GLY A 206 1.37 -8.11 -15.26
CA GLY A 206 0.50 -8.41 -16.39
C GLY A 206 -0.99 -8.30 -16.10
N ARG A 207 -1.58 -7.18 -16.52
CA ARG A 207 -2.81 -7.09 -17.33
C ARG A 207 -2.97 -5.66 -17.85
#